data_AF-D1C9G2-F1
#
_entry.id   AF-D1C9G2-F1
#
_cell.length_a   1.000
_cell.length_b   1.000
_cell.length_c   1.000
_cell.angle_alpha   90.00
_cell.angle_beta   90.00
_cell.angle_gamma   90.00
#
_symmetry.space_group_name_H-M   'P 1'
#
loop_
_entity.id
_entity.type
_entity.pdbx_description
1 polymer ?
#
loop_
_entity_poly.entity_id
_entity_poly.type
_entity_poly.pdbx_seq_one_letter_code
_entity_poly.pdbx_strand_id
1 'polypeptide(L)' 'MEKPGTDLERALRTYLIGAVIVWVGLIAATAILLRGSDEFPIMLTILGGGAVWFVVIVPTMLRSR' A
#
# COMPACT_ATOMS: atom_id res chain seq x y z
N MET A 1 -7.78 -19.24 -24.98
CA MET A 1 -8.86 -18.85 -24.05
C MET A 1 -8.21 -18.59 -22.70
N GLU A 2 -7.86 -17.34 -22.40
CA GLU A 2 -7.43 -16.91 -21.06
C GLU A 2 -8.58 -17.16 -20.08
N LYS A 3 -8.29 -17.74 -18.91
CA LYS A 3 -9.31 -17.98 -17.90
C LYS A 3 -9.58 -16.63 -17.22
N PRO A 4 -10.80 -16.10 -17.20
CA PRO A 4 -11.08 -14.75 -16.71
C PRO A 4 -10.61 -14.45 -15.27
N GLY A 5 -10.34 -15.47 -14.44
CA GLY A 5 -9.74 -15.30 -13.11
C GLY A 5 -8.23 -15.01 -13.08
N THR A 6 -7.47 -15.36 -14.13
CA THR A 6 -5.99 -15.24 -14.11
C THR A 6 -5.50 -13.82 -14.30
N ASP A 7 -6.26 -13.01 -15.04
CA ASP A 7 -5.81 -11.68 -15.47
C ASP A 7 -6.02 -10.67 -14.35
N LEU A 8 -7.14 -10.77 -13.64
CA LEU A 8 -7.39 -10.00 -12.42
C LEU A 8 -6.38 -10.35 -11.32
N GLU A 9 -6.08 -11.63 -11.11
CA GLU A 9 -5.10 -12.05 -10.11
C GLU A 9 -3.68 -11.55 -10.45
N ARG A 10 -3.29 -11.60 -11.73
CA ARG A 10 -2.02 -11.05 -12.19
C ARG A 10 -1.98 -9.53 -12.03
N ALA A 11 -3.06 -8.82 -12.38
CA ALA A 11 -3.16 -7.37 -12.20
C ALA A 11 -3.09 -6.97 -10.71
N LEU A 12 -3.82 -7.67 -9.84
CA LEU A 12 -3.77 -7.48 -8.38
C LEU A 12 -2.37 -7.72 -7.81
N ARG A 13 -1.67 -8.76 -8.28
CA ARG A 13 -0.29 -9.03 -7.85
C ARG A 13 0.65 -7.89 -8.23
N THR A 14 0.57 -7.41 -9.47
CA THR A 14 1.40 -6.28 -9.94
C THR A 14 1.07 -5.01 -9.16
N TYR A 15 -0.22 -4.72 -8.96
CA TYR A 15 -0.69 -3.60 -8.15
C TYR A 15 -0.12 -3.66 -6.72
N LEU A 16 -0.25 -4.81 -6.05
CA LEU A 16 0.21 -4.99 -4.68
C LEU A 16 1.72 -4.77 -4.53
N ILE A 17 2.52 -5.31 -5.45
CA ILE A 17 3.97 -5.11 -5.45
C ILE A 17 4.31 -3.62 -5.59
N GLY A 18 3.70 -2.94 -6.56
CA GLY A 18 3.91 -1.50 -6.75
C GLY A 18 3.47 -0.68 -5.55
N ALA A 19 2.29 -0.97 -4.99
CA ALA A 19 1.75 -0.30 -3.82
C ALA A 19 2.67 -0.46 -2.60
N VAL A 20 3.15 -1.67 -2.33
CA VAL A 20 4.09 -1.90 -1.22
C VAL A 20 5.38 -1.10 -1.39
N ILE A 21 5.97 -1.11 -2.60
CA ILE A 21 7.20 -0.35 -2.88
C ILE A 21 6.98 1.15 -2.63
N VAL A 22 5.88 1.71 -3.15
CA VAL A 22 5.56 3.13 -2.96
C VAL A 22 5.33 3.47 -1.48
N TRP A 23 4.56 2.66 -0.76
CA TRP A 23 4.28 2.90 0.66
C TRP A 23 5.52 2.80 1.53
N VAL A 24 6.38 1.80 1.28
CA VAL A 24 7.68 1.68 1.97
C VAL A 24 8.54 2.90 1.69
N GLY A 25 8.61 3.35 0.43
CA GLY A 25 9.35 4.54 0.04
C GLY A 25 8.84 5.81 0.73
N LEU A 26 7.52 6.02 0.77
CA LEU A 26 6.90 7.17 1.44
C LEU A 26 7.19 7.16 2.95
N ILE A 27 6.99 6.03 3.62
CA ILE A 27 7.23 5.91 5.06
C ILE A 27 8.71 6.16 5.38
N ALA A 28 9.62 5.58 4.60
CA ALA A 28 11.06 5.80 4.77
C ALA A 28 11.46 7.26 4.53
N ALA A 29 10.97 7.88 3.46
CA ALA A 29 11.23 9.29 3.16
C ALA A 29 10.69 10.21 4.27
N THR A 30 9.47 9.96 4.75
CA THR A 30 8.90 10.70 5.89
C THR A 30 9.72 10.50 7.16
N ALA A 31 10.20 9.28 7.43
CA ALA A 31 11.06 9.02 8.58
C ALA A 31 12.41 9.75 8.51
N ILE A 32 12.93 9.97 7.30
CA ILE A 32 14.14 10.78 7.12
C ILE A 32 13.83 12.26 7.30
N LEU A 33 12.75 12.76 6.69
CA LEU A 33 12.41 14.19 6.63
C LEU A 33 11.90 14.75 7.97
N LEU A 34 11.07 13.99 8.68
CA LEU A 34 10.44 14.43 9.93
C LEU A 34 11.17 13.88 11.17
N ARG A 35 12.37 13.33 11.01
CA ARG A 35 13.10 12.76 12.15
C ARG A 35 13.30 13.81 13.24
N GLY A 36 12.76 13.53 14.43
CA GLY A 36 12.89 14.42 15.60
C GLY A 36 11.90 15.58 15.60
N SER A 37 10.93 15.61 14.69
CA SER A 37 9.80 16.55 14.73
C SER A 37 8.62 15.95 15.50
N ASP A 38 7.80 16.81 16.10
CA ASP A 38 6.62 16.39 16.86
C ASP A 38 5.51 15.84 15.93
N GLU A 39 5.57 16.17 14.64
CA GLU A 39 4.64 15.72 13.61
C GLU A 39 4.95 14.31 13.09
N PHE A 40 6.12 13.75 13.41
CA PHE A 40 6.51 12.43 12.91
C PHE A 40 5.51 11.31 13.28
N PRO A 41 5.06 11.17 14.55
CA PRO A 41 4.14 10.11 14.92
C PRO A 41 2.77 10.23 14.25
N ILE A 42 2.25 11.46 14.11
CA ILE A 42 0.96 11.67 13.47
C ILE A 42 1.05 11.40 11.95
N MET A 43 2.15 11.81 11.31
CA MET A 43 2.37 11.51 9.89
C MET A 43 2.53 10.02 9.64
N LEU A 44 3.28 9.31 10.49
CA LEU A 44 3.39 7.85 10.41
C LEU A 44 2.04 7.16 10.56
N THR A 45 1.17 7.66 11.44
CA THR A 45 -0.17 7.08 11.62
C THR A 45 -1.03 7.25 10.36
N ILE A 46 -1.00 8.45 9.76
CA ILE A 46 -1.72 8.73 8.50
C ILE A 46 -1.19 7.84 7.37
N LEU A 47 0.14 7.76 7.22
CA LEU A 47 0.75 6.95 6.17
C LEU A 47 0.54 5.45 6.40
N GLY A 48 0.64 4.98 7.65
CA GLY A 48 0.34 3.61 8.01
C GLY A 48 -1.11 3.25 7.72
N GLY A 49 -2.05 4.14 8.04
CA GLY A 49 -3.47 3.97 7.71
C GLY A 49 -3.71 3.85 6.20
N GLY A 50 -3.09 4.73 5.40
CA GLY A 50 -3.14 4.65 3.94
C GLY A 50 -2.52 3.35 3.40
N ALA A 51 -1.37 2.94 3.91
CA ALA A 51 -0.74 1.68 3.53
C ALA A 51 -1.64 0.48 3.80
N VAL A 52 -2.24 0.40 4.99
CA VAL A 52 -3.21 -0.65 5.35
C VAL A 52 -4.40 -0.64 4.40
N TRP A 53 -4.95 0.54 4.08
CA TRP A 53 -6.08 0.64 3.17
C TRP A 53 -5.77 0.07 1.78
N PHE A 54 -4.69 0.53 1.16
CA PHE A 54 -4.36 0.17 -0.23
C PHE A 54 -3.68 -1.19 -0.39
N VAL A 55 -2.93 -1.65 0.62
CA VAL A 55 -2.22 -2.95 0.54
C VAL A 55 -3.06 -4.10 1.10
N VAL A 56 -3.97 -3.84 2.04
CA VAL A 56 -4.75 -4.89 2.70
C VAL A 56 -6.22 -4.79 2.32
N ILE A 57 -6.89 -3.68 2.64
CA ILE A 57 -8.35 -3.61 2.58
C ILE A 57 -8.86 -3.67 1.13
N VAL A 58 -8.35 -2.81 0.25
CA VAL A 58 -8.78 -2.76 -1.16
C VAL A 58 -8.56 -4.11 -1.88
N PRO A 59 -7.38 -4.74 -1.82
CA PRO A 59 -7.13 -6.04 -2.45
C PRO A 59 -8.02 -7.16 -1.89
N THR A 60 -8.27 -7.17 -0.58
CA THR A 60 -9.19 -8.14 0.04
C THR A 60 -10.62 -7.98 -0.50
N MET A 61 -11.10 -6.74 -0.62
CA MET A 61 -12.42 -6.47 -1.20
C MET A 61 -12.50 -6.89 -2.67
N LEU A 62 -11.45 -6.62 -3.47
CA LEU A 62 -11.40 -6.99 -4.88
C LEU A 62 -11.30 -8.51 -5.10
N ARG A 63 -10.63 -9.24 -4.20
CA ARG A 63 -10.57 -10.71 -4.25
C ARG A 63 -11.88 -11.38 -3.81
N SER A 64 -12.69 -10.70 -2.99
CA SER A 64 -13.95 -11.24 -2.47
C SER A 64 -15.14 -11.13 -3.44
N ARG A 65 -14.98 -10.39 -4.54
CA ARG A 65 -15.98 -10.23 -5.61
C ARG A 65 -15.70 -11.19 -6.75
#